data_AF-A0A3S2UFA5-F1
#
_entry.id   AF-A0A3S2UFA5-F1
#
_cell.length_a   1.000
_cell.length_b   1.000
_cell.length_c   1.000
_cell.angle_alpha   90.00
_cell.angle_beta   90.00
_cell.angle_gamma   90.00
#
_symmetry.space_group_name_H-M   'P 1'
#
loop_
_entity.id
_entity.type
_entity.pdbx_description
1 polymer ?
#
loop_
_entity_poly.entity_id
_entity_poly.type
_entity_poly.pdbx_seq_one_letter_code
_entity_poly.pdbx_strand_id
1 'polypeptide(L)' 'MSELLQDIESLKLELIKAGSDRGLNDPGTLLISEQLDTYIVRYQRMAAQKSAL' A
#
# COMPACT_ATOMS: atom_id res chain seq x y z
N MET A 1 -0.44 15.18 6.21
CA MET A 1 -0.36 13.78 5.76
C MET A 1 1.11 13.49 5.50
N SER A 2 1.72 12.42 6.03
CA SER A 2 3.10 12.07 5.64
C SER A 2 3.12 11.56 4.19
N GLU A 3 4.22 11.78 3.47
CA GLU A 3 4.39 11.28 2.08
C GLU A 3 4.05 9.79 1.98
N LEU A 4 4.52 8.98 2.94
CA LEU A 4 4.22 7.55 3.01
C LEU A 4 2.72 7.23 3.09
N LEU A 5 1.91 8.06 3.78
CA LEU A 5 0.46 7.86 3.84
C LEU A 5 -0.22 8.20 2.51
N GLN A 6 0.30 9.20 1.78
CA GLN A 6 -0.20 9.55 0.44
C GLN A 6 0.14 8.45 -0.58
N ASP A 7 1.32 7.85 -0.47
CA ASP A 7 1.72 6.72 -1.30
C ASP A 7 0.83 5.49 -1.04
N ILE A 8 0.53 5.19 0.24
CA ILE A 8 -0.40 4.11 0.62
C ILE A 8 -1.79 4.36 0.03
N GLU A 9 -2.29 5.60 0.11
CA GLU A 9 -3.61 5.95 -0.43
C GLU A 9 -3.65 5.84 -1.96
N SER A 10 -2.58 6.27 -2.64
CA SER A 10 -2.46 6.15 -4.09
C SER A 10 -2.42 4.68 -4.53
N LEU A 11 -1.62 3.84 -3.87
CA LEU A 11 -1.52 2.41 -4.16
C LEU A 11 -2.84 1.67 -3.90
N LYS A 12 -3.63 2.09 -2.89
CA LYS A 12 -4.98 1.54 -2.66
C LYS A 12 -5.91 1.82 -3.84
N LEU A 13 -5.93 3.05 -4.33
CA LEU A 13 -6.76 3.43 -5.47
C LEU A 13 -6.33 2.68 -6.73
N GLU A 14 -5.02 2.53 -6.94
CA GLU A 14 -4.48 1.77 -8.06
C GLU A 14 -4.83 0.28 -7.97
N LEU A 15 -4.76 -0.32 -6.78
CA LEU A 15 -5.15 -1.71 -6.55
C LEU A 15 -6.63 -1.95 -6.85
N ILE A 16 -7.51 -1.06 -6.39
CA ILE A 16 -8.96 -1.14 -6.64
C ILE A 16 -9.23 -1.05 -8.14
N LYS A 17 -8.60 -0.09 -8.82
CA LYS A 17 -8.75 0.09 -10.26
C LYS A 17 -8.23 -1.13 -11.03
N ALA A 18 -7.02 -1.59 -10.72
CA ALA A 18 -6.42 -2.78 -11.33
C ALA A 18 -7.26 -4.05 -11.08
N GLY A 19 -7.72 -4.26 -9.85
CA GLY A 19 -8.60 -5.38 -9.52
C GLY A 19 -9.91 -5.36 -10.30
N SER A 20 -10.44 -4.17 -10.59
CA SER A 20 -11.65 -3.99 -11.40
C SER A 20 -11.40 -4.17 -12.89
N ASP A 21 -10.30 -3.64 -13.42
CA ASP A 21 -10.00 -3.61 -14.86
C ASP A 21 -9.47 -4.96 -15.39
N ARG A 22 -8.62 -5.64 -14.62
CA ARG A 22 -7.89 -6.85 -15.05
C ARG A 22 -8.03 -8.05 -14.11
N GLY A 23 -8.67 -7.86 -12.95
CA GLY A 23 -8.89 -8.92 -11.96
C GLY A 23 -7.80 -8.98 -10.89
N LEU A 24 -8.14 -9.61 -9.76
CA LEU A 24 -7.26 -9.72 -8.58
C LEU A 24 -6.12 -10.73 -8.74
N ASN A 25 -6.25 -11.67 -9.68
CA ASN A 25 -5.22 -12.67 -9.97
C ASN A 25 -4.27 -12.24 -11.10
N ASP A 26 -4.49 -11.06 -11.70
CA ASP A 26 -3.56 -10.53 -12.69
C ASP A 26 -2.19 -10.27 -12.05
N PRO A 27 -1.07 -10.67 -12.69
CA PRO A 27 0.27 -10.46 -12.15
C PRO A 27 0.57 -9.00 -11.80
N GLY A 28 0.08 -8.04 -12.58
CA GLY A 28 0.22 -6.62 -12.29
C GLY A 28 -0.58 -6.20 -11.07
N THR A 29 -1.80 -6.72 -10.88
CA THR A 29 -2.61 -6.43 -9.68
C THR A 29 -1.95 -6.99 -8.41
N LEU A 30 -1.36 -8.18 -8.50
CA LEU A 30 -0.60 -8.78 -7.40
C LEU A 30 0.63 -7.94 -7.04
N LEU A 31 1.38 -7.44 -8.03
CA LEU A 31 2.53 -6.57 -7.79
C LEU A 31 2.16 -5.29 -7.03
N ILE A 32 1.03 -4.65 -7.38
CA ILE A 32 0.54 -3.47 -6.66
C ILE A 32 0.17 -3.85 -5.22
N SER A 33 -0.44 -5.02 -5.00
CA SER A 33 -0.77 -5.52 -3.66
C SER A 33 0.49 -5.71 -2.80
N GLU A 34 1.53 -6.35 -3.35
CA GLU A 34 2.80 -6.57 -2.64
C GLU A 34 3.51 -5.24 -2.29
N GLN A 35 3.45 -4.25 -3.19
CA GLN A 35 3.97 -2.91 -2.94
C GLN A 35 3.19 -2.20 -1.82
N LEU A 36 1.86 -2.27 -1.87
CA LEU A 36 1.00 -1.70 -0.83
C LEU A 36 1.30 -2.31 0.55
N ASP A 37 1.44 -3.63 0.64
CA ASP A 37 1.77 -4.32 1.89
C ASP A 37 3.12 -3.87 2.45
N THR A 38 4.13 -3.71 1.58
CA THR A 38 5.44 -3.20 1.96
C THR A 38 5.35 -1.81 2.62
N TYR A 39 4.56 -0.92 2.04
CA TYR A 39 4.40 0.45 2.53
C TYR A 39 3.61 0.50 3.84
N ILE A 40 2.58 -0.34 3.98
CA ILE A 40 1.80 -0.49 5.22
C ILE A 40 2.72 -0.95 6.36
N VAL A 41 3.55 -1.99 6.13
CA VAL A 41 4.48 -2.49 7.15
C VAL A 41 5.49 -1.41 7.54
N ARG A 42 6.02 -0.66 6.56
CA ARG A 42 6.93 0.46 6.84
C ARG A 42 6.27 1.52 7.71
N TYR A 43 5.03 1.89 7.40
CA TYR A 43 4.28 2.87 8.18
C TYR A 43 4.02 2.38 9.61
N GLN A 44 3.61 1.13 9.79
CA GLN A 44 3.39 0.52 11.10
C GLN A 44 4.67 0.52 11.95
N ARG A 45 5.82 0.19 11.36
CA ARG A 45 7.12 0.24 12.05
C ARG A 45 7.50 1.64 12.50
N MET A 46 7.25 2.66 11.67
CA MET A 46 7.51 4.05 12.02
C MET A 46 6.58 4.53 13.14
N ALA A 47 5.30 4.16 13.09
CA ALA A 47 4.34 4.48 14.13
C ALA A 47 4.72 3.81 15.47
N ALA A 48 5.12 2.55 15.45
CA ALA A 48 5.56 1.82 16.64
C ALA A 48 6.80 2.45 17.29
N GLN A 49 7.78 2.89 16.50
CA GLN A 49 8.96 3.60 17.01
C GLN A 49 8.61 4.95 17.63
N LYS A 50 7.66 5.69 17.06
CA LYS A 50 7.21 6.97 17.57
C LYS A 50 6.47 6.85 18.91
N SER A 51 5.72 5.76 19.12
CA SER A 51 5.00 5.50 20.37
C SER A 51 5.87 4.97 21.50
N ALA A 52 7.12 4.57 21.21
CA ALA A 52 8.06 4.04 22.20
C ALA A 52 9.01 5.13 22.78
N LEU A 53 8.89 6.37 22.30
CA LEU A 53 9.59 7.57 22.75
C LEU A 53 8.65 8.45 23.58
#